data_AF-A0A1C7LXN6-F1
#
_entry.id   AF-A0A1C7LXN6-F1
#
_cell.length_a   1.000
_cell.length_b   1.000
_cell.length_c   1.000
_cell.angle_alpha   90.00
_cell.angle_beta   90.00
_cell.angle_gamma   90.00
#
_symmetry.space_group_name_H-M   'P 1'
#
loop_
_entity.id
_entity.type
_entity.pdbx_description
1 polymer ?
#
loop_
_entity_poly.entity_id
_entity_poly.type
_entity_poly.pdbx_seq_one_letter_code
_entity_poly.pdbx_strand_id
1 'polypeptide(L)'
;MSGNLDDLIDQTSQLRTLAPAAVASQVGLMSLVSVATVVVFNILRPRNKIVYEPKVKYHVGDKTPRARPTPSWDGLPLLHTKEPELVDKIGLDAALFLRFLRMARWLFTCIALLTCAVLIPINVVYNLRHVDPKGRDVLSMMTIRDVAGNFLFAHRPVSW
;
A
#
# COMPACT_ATOMS: atom_id res chain seq x y z
N MET A 1 36.37 26.24 -17.69
CA MET A 1 35.51 25.04 -17.89
C MET A 1 35.04 24.41 -16.57
N SER A 2 35.50 24.85 -15.39
CA SER A 2 35.05 24.33 -14.08
C SER A 2 33.63 24.73 -13.68
N GLY A 3 33.19 25.96 -14.00
CA GLY A 3 31.87 26.45 -13.54
C GLY A 3 30.65 25.64 -14.01
N ASN A 4 30.73 24.97 -15.16
CA ASN A 4 29.64 24.08 -15.61
C ASN A 4 29.63 22.74 -14.85
N LEU A 5 30.79 22.24 -14.41
CA LEU A 5 30.87 21.00 -13.63
C LEU A 5 30.41 21.23 -12.19
N ASP A 6 30.78 22.36 -11.60
CA ASP A 6 30.37 22.74 -10.25
C ASP A 6 28.84 22.96 -10.18
N ASP A 7 28.25 23.60 -11.20
CA ASP A 7 26.79 23.79 -11.28
C ASP A 7 26.02 22.47 -11.48
N LEU A 8 26.56 21.53 -12.27
CA LEU A 8 25.98 20.19 -12.43
C LEU A 8 26.04 19.36 -11.14
N ILE A 9 27.13 19.49 -10.37
CA ILE A 9 27.27 18.82 -9.06
C ILE A 9 26.30 19.43 -8.05
N ASP A 10 26.13 20.76 -8.04
CA ASP A 10 25.19 21.43 -7.14
C ASP A 10 23.74 21.03 -7.47
N GLN A 11 23.35 21.06 -8.75
CA GLN A 11 22.02 20.63 -9.21
C GLN A 11 21.71 19.16 -8.85
N THR A 12 22.67 18.25 -9.02
CA THR A 12 22.47 16.83 -8.69
C THR A 12 22.33 16.61 -7.18
N SER A 13 23.04 17.39 -6.35
CA SER A 13 22.89 17.35 -4.89
C SER A 13 21.52 17.87 -4.43
N GLN A 14 21.05 18.98 -5.04
CA GLN A 14 19.74 19.57 -4.78
C GLN A 14 18.60 18.62 -5.18
N LEU A 15 18.68 17.98 -6.35
CA LEU A 15 17.68 17.01 -6.78
C LEU A 15 17.61 15.78 -5.87
N ARG A 16 18.76 15.32 -5.35
CA ARG A 16 18.83 14.17 -4.45
C ARG A 16 18.17 14.46 -3.11
N THR A 17 18.38 15.64 -2.52
CA THR A 17 17.75 16.00 -1.24
C THR A 17 16.25 16.27 -1.36
N LEU A 18 15.76 16.68 -2.54
CA LEU A 18 14.34 16.94 -2.78
C LEU A 18 13.55 15.66 -3.12
N ALA A 19 14.22 14.61 -3.60
CA ALA A 19 13.56 13.36 -4.01
C ALA A 19 12.76 12.68 -2.90
N PRO A 20 13.24 12.53 -1.64
CA PRO A 20 12.44 11.93 -0.56
C PRO A 20 11.21 12.74 -0.21
N ALA A 21 11.36 14.07 -0.13
CA ALA A 21 10.27 14.96 0.20
C ALA A 21 9.19 14.92 -0.90
N ALA A 22 9.60 14.91 -2.17
CA ALA A 22 8.69 14.79 -3.31
C ALA A 22 7.91 13.47 -3.28
N VAL A 23 8.59 12.33 -3.11
CA VAL A 23 7.93 11.01 -3.06
C VAL A 23 6.99 10.92 -1.86
N ALA A 24 7.40 11.40 -0.68
CA ALA A 24 6.55 11.41 0.51
C ALA A 24 5.30 12.27 0.32
N SER A 25 5.44 13.46 -0.29
CA SER A 25 4.31 14.33 -0.60
C SER A 25 3.33 13.69 -1.59
N GLN A 26 3.85 13.00 -2.63
CA GLN A 26 3.01 12.32 -3.61
C GLN A 26 2.22 11.18 -2.98
N VAL A 27 2.87 10.32 -2.17
CA VAL A 27 2.20 9.23 -1.46
C VAL A 27 1.16 9.79 -0.49
N GLY A 28 1.48 10.87 0.22
CA GLY A 28 0.55 11.57 1.12
C GLY A 28 -0.69 12.08 0.38
N LEU A 29 -0.50 12.77 -0.75
CA LEU A 29 -1.60 13.31 -1.56
C LEU A 29 -2.47 12.19 -2.15
N MET A 30 -1.87 11.14 -2.71
CA MET A 30 -2.64 10.01 -3.28
C MET A 30 -3.42 9.25 -2.21
N SER A 31 -2.81 9.02 -1.04
CA SER A 31 -3.48 8.40 0.11
C SER A 31 -4.64 9.27 0.60
N LEU A 32 -4.44 10.59 0.70
CA LEU A 32 -5.47 11.54 1.11
C LEU A 32 -6.67 11.52 0.15
N VAL A 33 -6.42 11.56 -1.16
CA VAL A 33 -7.49 11.48 -2.17
C VAL A 33 -8.22 10.14 -2.09
N SER A 34 -7.51 9.03 -1.87
CA SER A 34 -8.12 7.72 -1.68
C SER A 34 -9.02 7.67 -0.43
N VAL A 35 -8.58 8.22 0.70
CA VAL A 35 -9.39 8.25 1.93
C VAL A 35 -10.58 9.18 1.76
N ALA A 36 -10.38 10.36 1.15
CA ALA A 36 -11.45 11.32 0.90
C ALA A 36 -12.55 10.73 0.01
N THR A 37 -12.18 10.05 -1.07
CA THR A 37 -13.14 9.38 -1.95
C THR A 37 -13.92 8.27 -1.24
N VAL A 38 -13.26 7.48 -0.38
CA VAL A 38 -13.94 6.46 0.44
C VAL A 38 -14.91 7.10 1.45
N VAL A 39 -14.53 8.21 2.09
CA VAL A 39 -15.40 8.93 3.03
C VAL A 39 -16.62 9.52 2.30
N VAL A 40 -16.40 10.20 1.17
CA VAL A 40 -17.48 10.74 0.32
C VAL A 40 -18.41 9.62 -0.13
N PHE A 41 -17.86 8.49 -0.56
CA PHE A 41 -18.65 7.31 -0.93
C PHE A 41 -19.48 6.77 0.25
N ASN A 42 -18.90 6.70 1.46
CA ASN A 42 -19.63 6.25 2.65
C ASN A 42 -20.78 7.19 3.05
N ILE A 43 -20.66 8.50 2.79
CA ILE A 43 -21.72 9.49 3.06
C ILE A 43 -22.81 9.47 1.97
N LEU A 44 -22.43 9.31 0.70
CA LEU A 44 -23.37 9.31 -0.43
C LEU A 44 -24.18 8.02 -0.52
N ARG A 45 -23.55 6.88 -0.16
CA ARG A 45 -24.16 5.54 -0.18
C ARG A 45 -25.51 5.43 0.55
N PRO A 46 -25.69 5.88 1.80
CA PRO A 46 -26.98 5.79 2.50
C PRO A 46 -28.04 6.76 1.95
N ARG A 47 -27.62 7.87 1.32
CA ARG A 47 -28.56 8.86 0.77
C ARG A 47 -29.20 8.44 -0.56
N ASN A 48 -28.51 7.64 -1.39
CA ASN A 48 -29.03 7.25 -2.71
C ASN A 48 -29.24 5.73 -2.88
N LYS A 49 -30.09 5.15 -2.01
CA LYS A 49 -30.35 3.70 -1.90
C LYS A 49 -30.84 3.03 -3.21
N ILE A 50 -31.51 3.78 -4.09
CA ILE A 50 -32.09 3.27 -5.34
C ILE A 50 -30.99 2.81 -6.32
N VAL A 51 -29.85 3.51 -6.35
CA VAL A 51 -28.73 3.20 -7.26
C VAL A 51 -27.73 2.23 -6.60
N TYR A 52 -27.50 2.36 -5.29
CA TYR A 52 -26.42 1.62 -4.60
C TYR A 52 -26.88 0.34 -3.88
N GLU A 53 -28.19 0.10 -3.71
CA GLU A 53 -28.74 -1.13 -3.10
C GLU A 53 -29.98 -1.69 -3.84
N PRO A 54 -29.97 -1.86 -5.18
CA PRO A 54 -31.14 -2.38 -5.89
C PRO A 54 -31.52 -3.79 -5.45
N LYS A 55 -30.52 -4.65 -5.13
CA LYS A 55 -30.76 -6.02 -4.69
C LYS A 55 -31.55 -6.09 -3.37
N VAL A 56 -31.44 -5.11 -2.47
CA VAL A 56 -32.20 -5.09 -1.19
C VAL A 56 -33.66 -4.68 -1.42
N LYS A 57 -33.96 -3.95 -2.50
CA LYS A 57 -35.31 -3.48 -2.85
C LYS A 57 -36.17 -4.55 -3.52
N TYR A 58 -35.55 -5.51 -4.22
CA TYR A 58 -36.24 -6.59 -4.94
C TYR A 58 -36.08 -7.98 -4.29
N HIS A 59 -35.70 -8.06 -3.00
CA HIS A 59 -35.70 -9.34 -2.29
C HIS A 59 -37.14 -9.83 -2.12
N VAL A 60 -37.48 -10.95 -2.76
CA VAL A 60 -38.75 -11.65 -2.59
C VAL A 60 -38.51 -12.79 -1.60
N GLY A 61 -38.92 -12.61 -0.35
CA GLY A 61 -38.77 -13.61 0.71
C GLY A 61 -38.96 -13.02 2.11
N ASP A 62 -39.58 -13.78 3.01
CA ASP A 62 -40.07 -13.38 4.35
C ASP A 62 -38.96 -13.09 5.40
N LYS A 63 -37.72 -12.91 4.94
CA LYS A 63 -36.58 -12.54 5.79
C LYS A 63 -36.36 -11.05 5.63
N THR A 64 -36.79 -10.27 6.64
CA THR A 64 -36.50 -8.84 6.72
C THR A 64 -35.00 -8.62 6.51
N PRO A 65 -34.58 -7.73 5.58
CA PRO A 65 -33.17 -7.42 5.42
C PRO A 65 -32.69 -6.84 6.75
N ARG A 66 -31.79 -7.59 7.41
CA ARG A 66 -31.23 -7.24 8.72
C ARG A 66 -30.84 -5.76 8.67
N ALA A 67 -31.44 -4.95 9.55
CA ALA A 67 -31.24 -3.50 9.57
C ALA A 67 -29.73 -3.23 9.54
N ARG A 68 -29.27 -2.62 8.44
CA ARG A 68 -27.87 -2.22 8.33
C ARG A 68 -27.64 -1.24 9.48
N PRO A 69 -26.65 -1.46 10.37
CA PRO A 69 -26.29 -0.42 11.30
C PRO A 69 -26.03 0.86 10.48
N THR A 70 -26.41 1.98 11.07
CA THR A 70 -26.05 3.37 10.72
C THR A 70 -24.62 3.48 10.18
N PRO A 71 -24.18 4.58 9.52
CA PRO A 71 -22.86 4.67 8.89
C PRO A 71 -21.75 4.56 9.95
N SER A 72 -21.50 3.34 10.40
CA SER A 72 -20.50 3.01 11.36
C SER A 72 -19.27 2.79 10.52
N TRP A 73 -18.23 3.52 10.88
CA TRP A 73 -16.86 3.26 10.47
C TRP A 73 -16.36 1.87 10.90
N ASP A 74 -17.28 0.99 11.37
CA ASP A 74 -17.09 -0.44 11.57
C ASP A 74 -16.59 -1.03 10.26
N GLY A 75 -15.30 -1.34 10.27
CA GLY A 75 -14.51 -1.67 9.10
C GLY A 75 -15.19 -2.67 8.19
N LEU A 76 -15.00 -2.44 6.88
CA LEU A 76 -15.39 -3.26 5.74
C LEU A 76 -16.17 -4.54 6.15
N PRO A 77 -17.50 -4.60 5.96
CA PRO A 77 -18.29 -5.79 6.31
C PRO A 77 -17.78 -7.08 5.63
N LEU A 78 -16.96 -6.94 4.58
CA LEU A 78 -16.19 -8.00 3.93
C LEU A 78 -15.21 -8.75 4.84
N LEU A 79 -14.79 -8.15 5.95
CA LEU A 79 -13.89 -8.79 6.93
C LEU A 79 -14.63 -9.64 7.97
N HIS A 80 -15.88 -9.27 8.29
CA HIS A 80 -16.67 -9.93 9.35
C HIS A 80 -17.77 -10.87 8.83
N THR A 81 -18.07 -10.87 7.53
CA THR A 81 -19.14 -11.74 7.00
C THR A 81 -18.64 -13.17 6.77
N LYS A 82 -19.41 -14.17 7.24
CA LYS A 82 -19.09 -15.59 7.10
C LYS A 82 -19.15 -16.02 5.63
N GLU A 83 -18.11 -16.71 5.15
CA GLU A 83 -17.98 -17.16 3.76
C GLU A 83 -19.19 -17.93 3.18
N PRO A 84 -19.84 -18.87 3.89
CA PRO A 84 -21.00 -19.57 3.31
C PRO A 84 -22.19 -18.63 3.03
N GLU A 85 -22.36 -17.56 3.82
CA GLU A 85 -23.40 -16.55 3.60
C GLU A 85 -23.06 -15.63 2.42
N LEU A 86 -21.78 -15.48 2.09
CA LEU A 86 -21.33 -14.74 0.90
C LEU A 86 -21.60 -15.55 -0.37
N VAL A 87 -21.23 -16.83 -0.41
CA VAL A 87 -21.39 -17.68 -1.60
C VAL A 87 -22.86 -17.68 -2.09
N ASP A 88 -23.81 -17.76 -1.15
CA ASP A 88 -25.25 -17.79 -1.46
C ASP A 88 -25.80 -16.45 -1.98
N LYS A 89 -25.15 -15.31 -1.66
CA LYS A 89 -25.62 -13.96 -2.02
C LYS A 89 -24.94 -13.32 -3.24
N ILE A 90 -23.64 -13.59 -3.44
CA ILE A 90 -22.82 -12.98 -4.50
C ILE A 90 -22.45 -13.96 -5.62
N GLY A 91 -22.67 -15.27 -5.41
CA GLY A 91 -22.30 -16.33 -6.34
C GLY A 91 -20.89 -16.89 -6.10
N LEU A 92 -20.63 -18.04 -6.73
CA LEU A 92 -19.38 -18.81 -6.55
C LEU A 92 -18.14 -18.06 -7.03
N ASP A 93 -18.21 -17.39 -8.19
CA ASP A 93 -17.06 -16.71 -8.81
C ASP A 93 -16.58 -15.50 -7.98
N ALA A 94 -17.51 -14.66 -7.52
CA ALA A 94 -17.19 -13.52 -6.67
C ALA A 94 -16.62 -13.96 -5.30
N ALA A 95 -17.08 -15.09 -4.76
CA ALA A 95 -16.53 -15.67 -3.54
C ALA A 95 -15.09 -16.19 -3.75
N LEU A 96 -14.82 -16.81 -4.90
CA LEU A 96 -13.47 -17.24 -5.30
C LEU A 96 -12.51 -16.05 -5.45
N PHE A 97 -12.95 -14.96 -6.08
CA PHE A 97 -12.15 -13.74 -6.21
C PHE A 97 -11.76 -13.14 -4.85
N LEU A 98 -12.71 -13.07 -3.90
CA LEU A 98 -12.42 -12.59 -2.54
C LEU A 98 -11.47 -13.51 -1.77
N ARG A 99 -11.58 -14.82 -1.95
CA ARG A 99 -10.63 -15.79 -1.40
C ARG A 99 -9.23 -15.60 -1.98
N PHE A 100 -9.13 -15.45 -3.29
CA PHE A 100 -7.86 -15.17 -3.96
C PHE A 100 -7.21 -13.89 -3.43
N LEU A 101 -7.96 -12.78 -3.34
CA LEU A 101 -7.47 -11.53 -2.78
C LEU A 101 -7.01 -11.66 -1.32
N ARG A 102 -7.73 -12.43 -0.50
CA ARG A 102 -7.34 -12.67 0.90
C ARG A 102 -6.03 -13.46 0.96
N MET A 103 -5.89 -14.50 0.16
CA MET A 103 -4.64 -15.27 0.08
C MET A 103 -3.48 -14.42 -0.44
N ALA A 104 -3.69 -13.65 -1.51
CA ALA A 104 -2.70 -12.75 -2.08
C ALA A 104 -2.24 -11.71 -1.05
N ARG A 105 -3.16 -11.11 -0.28
CA ARG A 105 -2.82 -10.15 0.77
C ARG A 105 -1.90 -10.75 1.83
N TRP A 106 -2.22 -11.94 2.34
CA TRP A 106 -1.37 -12.62 3.32
C TRP A 106 0.00 -12.96 2.73
N LEU A 107 0.04 -13.49 1.51
CA LEU A 107 1.28 -13.82 0.81
C LEU A 107 2.18 -12.59 0.66
N PHE A 108 1.66 -11.50 0.06
CA PHE A 108 2.44 -10.28 -0.14
C PHE A 108 2.84 -9.61 1.18
N THR A 109 2.00 -9.68 2.21
CA THR A 109 2.33 -9.08 3.52
C THR A 109 3.46 -9.85 4.21
N CYS A 110 3.41 -11.19 4.19
CA CYS A 110 4.46 -12.03 4.77
C CYS A 110 5.79 -11.82 4.04
N ILE A 111 5.78 -11.83 2.70
CA ILE A 111 6.98 -11.60 1.90
C ILE A 111 7.52 -10.18 2.14
N ALA A 112 6.68 -9.16 2.08
CA ALA A 112 7.11 -7.78 2.31
C ALA A 112 7.71 -7.59 3.70
N LEU A 113 7.12 -8.18 4.75
CA LEU A 113 7.65 -8.10 6.10
C LEU A 113 9.02 -8.77 6.20
N LEU A 114 9.17 -9.99 5.69
CA LEU A 114 10.45 -10.71 5.70
C LEU A 114 11.53 -9.97 4.90
N THR A 115 11.21 -9.51 3.69
CA THR A 115 12.15 -8.77 2.84
C THR A 115 12.55 -7.45 3.48
N CYS A 116 11.60 -6.65 3.98
CA CYS A 116 11.91 -5.38 4.64
C CYS A 116 12.72 -5.58 5.93
N ALA A 117 12.36 -6.58 6.75
CA ALA A 117 13.04 -6.86 8.01
C ALA A 117 14.50 -7.29 7.82
N VAL A 118 14.83 -7.92 6.68
CA VAL A 118 16.21 -8.38 6.39
C VAL A 118 16.98 -7.34 5.57
N LEU A 119 16.42 -6.78 4.49
CA LEU A 119 17.14 -5.90 3.57
C LEU A 119 17.40 -4.51 4.14
N ILE A 120 16.42 -3.92 4.84
CA ILE A 120 16.55 -2.56 5.40
C ILE A 120 17.73 -2.47 6.38
N PRO A 121 17.84 -3.32 7.42
CA PRO A 121 18.95 -3.20 8.36
C PRO A 121 20.31 -3.51 7.71
N ILE A 122 20.38 -4.48 6.79
CA ILE A 122 21.63 -4.80 6.08
C ILE A 122 22.12 -3.58 5.29
N ASN A 123 21.22 -2.92 4.57
CA ASN A 123 21.56 -1.76 3.77
C ASN A 123 21.94 -0.54 4.63
N VAL A 124 21.19 -0.28 5.70
CA VAL A 124 21.48 0.79 6.67
C VAL A 124 22.85 0.58 7.32
N VAL A 125 23.16 -0.64 7.78
CA VAL A 125 24.46 -0.95 8.41
C VAL A 125 25.62 -0.81 7.42
N TYR A 126 25.44 -1.20 6.16
CA TYR A 126 26.44 -1.02 5.12
C TYR A 126 26.72 0.46 4.84
N ASN A 127 25.66 1.24 4.65
CA ASN A 127 25.74 2.66 4.32
C ASN A 127 26.37 3.49 5.45
N LEU A 128 26.07 3.17 6.72
CA LEU A 128 26.70 3.80 7.90
C LEU A 128 28.21 3.61 7.96
N ARG A 129 28.74 2.48 7.46
CA ARG A 129 30.15 2.12 7.56
C ARG A 129 31.01 2.58 6.38
N HIS A 130 30.42 2.77 5.20
CA HIS A 130 31.17 2.98 3.96
C HIS A 130 30.86 4.30 3.22
N VAL A 131 29.84 5.06 3.64
CA VAL A 131 29.42 6.30 2.95
C VAL A 131 29.58 7.51 3.84
N ASP A 132 30.18 8.58 3.30
CA ASP A 132 30.40 9.86 3.98
C ASP A 132 29.06 10.59 4.28
N PRO A 133 28.84 11.14 5.48
CA PRO A 133 27.60 11.79 5.89
C PRO A 133 27.08 12.90 4.96
N LYS A 134 27.94 13.56 4.19
CA LYS A 134 27.53 14.67 3.30
C LYS A 134 26.77 14.23 2.03
N GLY A 135 26.83 12.95 1.66
CA GLY A 135 26.17 12.41 0.45
C GLY A 135 24.98 11.49 0.71
N ARG A 136 24.58 11.30 1.98
CA ARG A 136 23.58 10.31 2.37
C ARG A 136 22.17 10.90 2.32
N ASP A 137 21.37 10.35 1.42
CA ASP A 137 19.93 10.60 1.37
C ASP A 137 19.14 9.41 1.94
N VAL A 138 17.98 9.68 2.57
CA VAL A 138 17.18 8.68 3.30
C VAL A 138 16.72 7.55 2.36
N LEU A 139 16.33 7.89 1.12
CA LEU A 139 15.97 6.91 0.10
C LEU A 139 17.19 6.11 -0.41
N SER A 140 18.36 6.75 -0.50
CA SER A 140 19.61 6.09 -0.90
C SER A 140 20.07 5.07 0.15
N MET A 141 19.86 5.38 1.43
CA MET A 141 20.22 4.51 2.55
C MET A 141 19.36 3.23 2.64
N MET A 142 18.13 3.30 2.14
CA MET A 142 17.18 2.18 2.14
C MET A 142 17.20 1.36 0.85
N THR A 143 17.88 1.82 -0.20
CA THR A 143 17.96 1.15 -1.51
C THR A 143 19.35 0.58 -1.82
N ILE A 144 19.43 -0.45 -2.66
CA ILE A 144 20.68 -1.15 -3.06
C ILE A 144 21.72 -0.25 -3.78
N ARG A 145 21.36 1.00 -4.09
CA ARG A 145 22.07 1.88 -5.02
C ARG A 145 23.56 2.08 -4.69
N ASP A 146 23.89 2.22 -3.42
CA ASP A 146 25.26 2.46 -2.96
C ASP A 146 25.93 1.20 -2.37
N VAL A 147 25.27 0.03 -2.44
CA VAL A 147 25.78 -1.23 -1.86
C VAL A 147 26.67 -1.95 -2.86
N ALA A 148 27.95 -2.11 -2.51
CA ALA A 148 28.93 -2.83 -3.34
C ALA A 148 29.65 -3.96 -2.56
N GLY A 149 30.02 -5.03 -3.26
CA GLY A 149 30.82 -6.15 -2.73
C GLY A 149 29.99 -7.28 -2.10
N ASN A 150 30.56 -7.99 -1.11
CA ASN A 150 29.99 -9.21 -0.52
C ASN A 150 28.57 -9.06 0.07
N PHE A 151 28.12 -7.83 0.36
CA PHE A 151 26.78 -7.55 0.90
C PHE A 151 25.65 -7.71 -0.14
N LEU A 152 25.97 -7.68 -1.45
CA LEU A 152 24.99 -8.04 -2.50
C LEU A 152 24.49 -9.48 -2.36
N PHE A 153 25.31 -10.39 -1.82
CA PHE A 153 24.92 -11.78 -1.69
C PHE A 153 23.77 -12.00 -0.70
N ALA A 154 23.50 -11.06 0.21
CA ALA A 154 22.33 -11.11 1.08
C ALA A 154 21.00 -10.97 0.32
N HIS A 155 21.01 -10.42 -0.91
CA HIS A 155 19.80 -10.26 -1.72
C HIS A 155 19.41 -11.55 -2.46
N ARG A 156 20.38 -12.44 -2.71
CA ARG A 156 20.16 -13.70 -3.46
C ARG A 156 19.16 -14.63 -2.78
N PRO A 157 19.28 -14.93 -1.47
CA PRO A 157 18.32 -15.77 -0.76
C PRO A 157 16.93 -15.15 -0.63
N VAL A 158 16.81 -13.81 -0.70
CA VAL A 158 15.51 -13.14 -0.65
C VAL A 158 14.75 -13.24 -1.97
N SER A 159 15.47 -13.40 -3.08
CA SER A 159 14.89 -13.56 -4.41
C SER A 159 14.52 -14.99 -4.78
N TRP A 160 14.91 -15.97 -3.97
CA TRP A 160 14.76 -17.41 -4.23
C TRP A 160 13.67 -18.00 -3.34
#